data_AF-A0A6A5GTR4-F1
#
_entry.id   AF-A0A6A5GTR4-F1
#
_cell.length_a   1.000
_cell.length_b   1.000
_cell.length_c   1.000
_cell.angle_alpha   90.00
_cell.angle_beta   90.00
_cell.angle_gamma   90.00
#
_symmetry.space_group_name_H-M   'P 1'
#
loop_
_entity.id
_entity.type
_entity.pdbx_description
1 polymer ?
#
loop_
_entity_poly.entity_id
_entity_poly.type
_entity_poly.pdbx_seq_one_letter_code
_entity_poly.pdbx_strand_id
1 'polypeptide(L)'
;MAALRSTKGLVALVTGGASGLGKGTAEVLAKAGARVAILDLPQSKGAEVAKEIGAIFTPASVTNEDEIKAAFAKVQSEYGRLDALVNCAGIAYAFKLYSVQKKKHVDFEKIRQTMDVNVLGTFNVIRHGVALMGEHEKDANGQRGVVINTASVAAFDGQTGQSAYSASKGAIVGSWT
;
A
#
# COMPACT_ATOMS: atom_id res chain seq x y z
N MET A 1 -4.88 1.05 28.39
CA MET A 1 -5.31 1.88 27.24
C MET A 1 -4.05 2.47 26.63
N ALA A 2 -3.79 2.25 25.34
CA ALA A 2 -2.68 2.94 24.68
C ALA A 2 -3.01 4.43 24.65
N ALA A 3 -2.18 5.25 25.30
CA ALA A 3 -2.28 6.70 25.15
C ALA A 3 -1.96 7.07 23.69
N LEU A 4 -2.66 8.08 23.16
CA LEU A 4 -2.42 8.58 21.80
C LEU A 4 -0.96 9.04 21.67
N ARG A 5 -0.26 8.54 20.65
CA ARG A 5 1.11 8.92 20.29
C ARG A 5 1.09 9.95 19.17
N SER A 6 1.99 10.93 19.23
CA SER A 6 2.21 11.89 18.14
C SER A 6 2.87 11.22 16.92
N THR A 7 2.46 11.63 15.71
CA THR A 7 3.07 11.19 14.45
C THR A 7 4.37 11.92 14.11
N LYS A 8 4.69 13.00 14.83
CA LYS A 8 5.90 13.78 14.59
C LYS A 8 7.15 12.91 14.77
N GLY A 9 8.02 12.91 13.76
CA GLY A 9 9.27 12.16 13.75
C GLY A 9 9.14 10.69 13.32
N LEU A 10 7.92 10.15 13.18
CA LEU A 10 7.70 8.81 12.64
C LEU A 10 8.18 8.73 11.20
N VAL A 11 8.67 7.56 10.79
CA VAL A 11 8.93 7.24 9.38
C VAL A 11 7.77 6.42 8.83
N ALA A 12 7.12 6.93 7.79
CA ALA A 12 6.01 6.26 7.13
C ALA A 12 6.31 5.96 5.66
N LEU A 13 6.01 4.74 5.21
CA LEU A 13 6.00 4.38 3.80
C LEU A 13 4.55 4.25 3.33
N VAL A 14 4.19 4.95 2.25
CA VAL A 14 2.84 4.90 1.66
C VAL A 14 2.93 4.38 0.23
N THR A 15 2.35 3.20 -0.03
CA THR A 15 2.26 2.66 -1.39
C THR A 15 1.11 3.33 -2.15
N GLY A 16 1.25 3.54 -3.46
CA GLY A 16 0.28 4.33 -4.22
C GLY A 16 0.26 5.80 -3.80
N GLY A 17 1.34 6.28 -3.16
CA GLY A 17 1.42 7.60 -2.55
C GLY A 17 1.48 8.75 -3.56
N ALA A 18 1.56 8.49 -4.86
CA ALA A 18 1.55 9.54 -5.88
C ALA A 18 0.13 10.02 -6.24
N SER A 19 -0.93 9.34 -5.80
CA SER A 19 -2.31 9.71 -6.17
C SER A 19 -3.36 9.33 -5.11
N GLY A 20 -4.56 9.91 -5.26
CA GLY A 20 -5.76 9.52 -4.51
C GLY A 20 -5.58 9.47 -3.00
N LEU A 21 -6.03 8.36 -2.39
CA LEU A 21 -5.96 8.14 -0.94
C LEU A 21 -4.52 8.05 -0.42
N GLY A 22 -3.60 7.48 -1.21
CA GLY A 22 -2.20 7.40 -0.85
C GLY A 22 -1.55 8.78 -0.76
N LYS A 23 -1.75 9.63 -1.80
CA LYS A 23 -1.27 11.02 -1.79
C LYS A 23 -1.83 11.80 -0.60
N GLY A 24 -3.14 11.73 -0.36
CA GLY A 24 -3.76 12.42 0.78
C GLY A 24 -3.20 11.95 2.12
N THR A 25 -2.94 10.65 2.27
CA THR A 25 -2.31 10.10 3.48
C THR A 25 -0.88 10.61 3.67
N ALA A 26 -0.08 10.61 2.60
CA ALA A 26 1.29 11.11 2.61
C ALA A 26 1.35 12.60 3.00
N GLU A 27 0.47 13.43 2.42
CA GLU A 27 0.35 14.86 2.74
C GLU A 27 -0.01 15.11 4.20
N VAL A 28 -1.00 14.38 4.74
CA VAL A 28 -1.43 14.53 6.13
C VAL A 28 -0.31 14.13 7.10
N LEU A 29 0.38 13.02 6.83
CA LEU A 29 1.49 12.56 7.66
C LEU A 29 2.67 13.53 7.63
N ALA A 30 3.06 14.02 6.44
CA ALA A 30 4.12 15.00 6.28
C ALA A 30 3.79 16.31 7.02
N LYS A 31 2.56 16.82 6.86
CA LYS A 31 2.08 18.01 7.57
C LYS A 31 2.08 17.84 9.09
N ALA A 32 1.84 16.61 9.58
CA ALA A 32 1.91 16.27 10.99
C ALA A 32 3.36 16.01 11.50
N GLY A 33 4.36 16.23 10.65
CA GLY A 33 5.78 16.15 11.00
C GLY A 33 6.39 14.75 10.92
N ALA A 34 5.73 13.80 10.25
CA ALA A 34 6.33 12.51 9.90
C ALA A 34 7.31 12.67 8.73
N ARG A 35 8.31 11.80 8.66
CA ARG A 35 9.18 11.60 7.49
C ARG A 35 8.52 10.58 6.59
N VAL A 36 8.22 10.94 5.35
CA VAL A 36 7.39 10.11 4.47
C VAL A 36 8.21 9.60 3.28
N ALA A 37 8.07 8.32 2.96
CA ALA A 37 8.51 7.72 1.72
C ALA A 37 7.28 7.38 0.86
N ILE A 38 7.26 7.88 -0.38
CA ILE A 38 6.23 7.55 -1.37
C ILE A 38 6.74 6.39 -2.20
N LEU A 39 6.05 5.25 -2.13
CA LEU A 39 6.28 4.11 -3.00
C LEU A 39 5.19 4.08 -4.08
N ASP A 40 5.58 4.23 -5.33
CA ASP A 40 4.65 4.21 -6.45
C ASP A 40 5.41 3.83 -7.73
N LEU A 41 4.69 3.57 -8.82
CA LEU A 41 5.30 3.17 -10.08
C LEU A 41 6.29 4.22 -10.59
N PRO A 42 7.39 3.83 -11.27
CA PRO A 42 8.40 4.76 -11.78
C PRO A 42 7.84 5.90 -12.64
N GLN A 43 6.82 5.60 -13.45
CA GLN A 43 6.13 6.54 -14.34
C GLN A 43 5.02 7.37 -13.67
N SER A 44 4.80 7.19 -12.37
CA SER A 44 3.82 7.96 -11.61
C SER A 44 4.31 9.41 -11.37
N LYS A 45 3.45 10.23 -10.76
CA LYS A 45 3.83 11.57 -10.29
C LYS A 45 4.58 11.55 -8.94
N GLY A 46 5.07 10.39 -8.49
CA GLY A 46 5.62 10.22 -7.15
C GLY A 46 6.79 11.16 -6.83
N ALA A 47 7.68 11.42 -7.80
CA ALA A 47 8.78 12.36 -7.62
C ALA A 47 8.33 13.82 -7.40
N GLU A 48 7.30 14.25 -8.13
CA GLU A 48 6.69 15.58 -8.00
C GLU A 48 6.04 15.72 -6.62
N VAL A 49 5.16 14.77 -6.26
CA VAL A 49 4.47 14.77 -4.96
C VAL A 49 5.47 14.71 -3.80
N ALA A 50 6.50 13.88 -3.90
CA ALA A 50 7.51 13.77 -2.85
C ALA A 50 8.23 15.10 -2.63
N LYS A 51 8.58 15.81 -3.71
CA LYS A 51 9.18 17.14 -3.64
C LYS A 51 8.23 18.16 -3.00
N GLU A 52 6.94 18.15 -3.35
CA GLU A 52 5.93 19.05 -2.80
C GLU A 52 5.81 18.94 -1.28
N ILE A 53 5.89 17.72 -0.73
CA ILE A 53 5.65 17.46 0.69
C ILE A 53 6.93 17.26 1.52
N GLY A 54 8.11 17.38 0.92
CA GLY A 54 9.40 17.14 1.58
C GLY A 54 9.64 15.66 1.94
N ALA A 55 9.13 14.74 1.13
CA ALA A 55 9.29 13.29 1.23
C ALA A 55 10.37 12.76 0.27
N ILE A 56 10.74 11.48 0.42
CA ILE A 56 11.49 10.76 -0.61
C ILE A 56 10.55 9.96 -1.52
N PHE A 57 10.94 9.81 -2.79
CA PHE A 57 10.28 8.90 -3.73
C PHE A 57 11.09 7.61 -3.91
N THR A 58 10.43 6.46 -3.75
CA THR A 58 10.97 5.12 -3.96
C THR A 58 10.20 4.45 -5.10
N PRO A 59 10.65 4.62 -6.38
CA PRO A 59 9.93 4.07 -7.53
C PRO A 59 9.95 2.54 -7.52
N ALA A 60 8.79 1.90 -7.49
CA ALA A 60 8.66 0.45 -7.52
C ALA A 60 7.24 0.00 -7.89
N SER A 61 7.12 -1.13 -8.56
CA SER A 61 5.91 -1.95 -8.60
C SER A 61 5.82 -2.82 -7.35
N VAL A 62 4.66 -2.81 -6.69
CA VAL A 62 4.39 -3.68 -5.53
C VAL A 62 4.50 -5.17 -5.85
N THR A 63 4.35 -5.54 -7.12
CA THR A 63 4.43 -6.93 -7.60
C THR A 63 5.86 -7.37 -7.94
N ASN A 64 6.84 -6.46 -7.98
CA ASN A 64 8.23 -6.78 -8.30
C ASN A 64 9.05 -6.86 -7.01
N GLU A 65 9.61 -8.04 -6.74
CA GLU A 65 10.39 -8.27 -5.52
C GLU A 65 11.66 -7.43 -5.42
N ASP A 66 12.44 -7.38 -6.50
CA ASP A 66 13.73 -6.68 -6.48
C ASP A 66 13.54 -5.17 -6.34
N GLU A 67 12.50 -4.63 -6.98
CA GLU A 67 12.13 -3.22 -6.85
C GLU A 67 11.66 -2.88 -5.42
N ILE A 68 10.85 -3.75 -4.80
CA ILE A 68 10.42 -3.55 -3.41
C ILE A 68 11.62 -3.64 -2.46
N LYS A 69 12.50 -4.61 -2.63
CA LYS A 69 13.74 -4.71 -1.84
C LYS A 69 14.59 -3.44 -1.95
N ALA A 70 14.76 -2.91 -3.15
CA ALA A 70 15.48 -1.66 -3.37
C ALA A 70 14.78 -0.44 -2.73
N ALA A 71 13.44 -0.39 -2.80
CA ALA A 71 12.66 0.67 -2.18
C ALA A 71 12.82 0.70 -0.64
N PHE A 72 12.73 -0.46 0.03
CA PHE A 72 12.94 -0.55 1.47
C PHE A 72 14.40 -0.29 1.88
N ALA A 73 15.37 -0.73 1.08
CA ALA A 73 16.78 -0.39 1.31
C ALA A 73 17.01 1.13 1.26
N LYS A 74 16.35 1.84 0.33
CA LYS A 74 16.40 3.29 0.26
C LYS A 74 15.76 3.95 1.47
N VAL A 75 14.60 3.48 1.94
CA VAL A 75 13.98 4.01 3.18
C VAL A 75 14.90 3.82 4.38
N GLN A 76 15.53 2.64 4.50
CA GLN A 76 16.48 2.37 5.56
C GLN A 76 17.70 3.28 5.48
N SER A 77 18.25 3.53 4.28
CA SER A 77 19.40 4.41 4.09
C SER A 77 19.10 5.88 4.41
N GLU A 78 17.94 6.39 3.98
CA GLU A 78 17.59 7.81 4.11
C GLU A 78 17.05 8.15 5.50
N TYR A 79 16.28 7.24 6.10
CA TYR A 79 15.56 7.52 7.34
C TYR A 79 15.96 6.65 8.53
N GLY A 80 16.67 5.54 8.29
CA GLY A 80 17.23 4.66 9.33
C GLY A 80 16.25 3.70 9.99
N ARG A 81 14.95 3.77 9.65
CA ARG A 81 13.87 3.02 10.30
C ARG A 81 12.57 3.08 9.49
N LEU A 82 11.58 2.27 9.89
CA LEU A 82 10.21 2.36 9.39
C LEU A 82 9.19 2.13 10.53
N ASP A 83 8.38 3.13 10.85
CA ASP A 83 7.42 3.06 11.96
C ASP A 83 5.98 2.77 11.49
N ALA A 84 5.62 3.18 10.28
CA ALA A 84 4.30 2.98 9.72
C ALA A 84 4.36 2.56 8.25
N LEU A 85 3.58 1.55 7.88
CA LEU A 85 3.38 1.12 6.50
C LEU A 85 1.90 1.29 6.14
N VAL A 86 1.62 2.04 5.07
CA VAL A 86 0.27 2.23 4.56
C VAL A 86 0.17 1.67 3.14
N ASN A 87 -0.60 0.61 2.97
CA ASN A 87 -0.83 -0.02 1.68
C ASN A 87 -2.05 0.61 0.99
N CYS A 88 -1.83 1.54 0.06
CA CYS A 88 -2.89 2.16 -0.76
C CYS A 88 -2.78 1.82 -2.26
N ALA A 89 -1.67 1.26 -2.73
CA ALA A 89 -1.54 0.81 -4.12
C ALA A 89 -2.64 -0.21 -4.47
N GLY A 90 -3.27 -0.02 -5.63
CA GLY A 90 -4.30 -0.94 -6.10
C GLY A 90 -4.89 -0.54 -7.44
N ILE A 91 -5.50 -1.51 -8.11
CA ILE A 91 -6.22 -1.34 -9.37
C ILE A 91 -7.66 -1.85 -9.24
N ALA A 92 -8.53 -1.36 -10.12
CA ALA A 92 -9.91 -1.81 -10.22
C ALA A 92 -10.33 -1.92 -11.68
N TYR A 93 -10.83 -3.11 -12.06
CA TYR A 93 -11.48 -3.33 -13.34
C TYR A 93 -12.96 -3.64 -13.10
N ALA A 94 -13.81 -3.19 -14.02
CA ALA A 94 -15.23 -3.53 -14.05
C ALA A 94 -15.53 -4.49 -15.22
N PHE A 95 -15.99 -5.71 -14.92
CA PHE A 95 -16.37 -6.70 -15.91
C PHE A 95 -17.32 -7.78 -15.36
N LYS A 96 -18.15 -8.34 -16.25
CA LYS A 96 -18.86 -9.60 -15.96
C LYS A 96 -17.92 -10.76 -16.30
N LEU A 97 -17.85 -11.78 -15.44
CA LEU A 97 -17.07 -13.00 -15.71
C LEU A 97 -17.49 -13.66 -17.03
N TYR A 98 -18.79 -13.66 -17.28
CA TYR A 98 -19.38 -14.03 -18.57
C TYR A 98 -20.44 -13.01 -18.98
N SER A 99 -20.37 -12.55 -20.22
CA SER A 99 -21.41 -11.72 -20.83
C SER A 99 -22.36 -12.62 -21.63
N VAL A 100 -23.59 -12.76 -21.17
CA VAL A 100 -24.63 -13.53 -21.89
C VAL A 100 -24.90 -12.95 -23.27
N GLN A 101 -25.03 -11.62 -23.38
CA GLN A 101 -25.29 -10.94 -24.66
C GLN A 101 -24.15 -11.15 -25.68
N LYS A 102 -22.89 -11.06 -25.22
CA LYS A 102 -21.71 -11.23 -26.08
C LYS A 102 -21.25 -12.67 -26.21
N LYS A 103 -21.88 -13.60 -25.48
CA LYS A 103 -21.48 -15.01 -25.34
C LYS A 103 -19.98 -15.21 -25.08
N LYS A 104 -19.37 -14.33 -24.28
CA LYS A 104 -17.91 -14.27 -24.07
C LYS A 104 -17.55 -14.12 -22.60
N HIS A 105 -16.49 -14.80 -22.19
CA HIS A 105 -15.85 -14.61 -20.88
C HIS A 105 -14.97 -13.35 -20.87
N VAL A 106 -14.71 -12.82 -19.68
CA VAL A 106 -13.68 -11.79 -19.49
C VAL A 106 -12.30 -12.35 -19.81
N ASP A 107 -11.40 -11.50 -20.26
CA ASP A 107 -9.96 -11.80 -20.27
C ASP A 107 -9.47 -12.14 -18.86
N PHE A 108 -8.89 -13.34 -18.72
CA PHE A 108 -8.41 -13.85 -17.43
C PHE A 108 -7.25 -13.01 -16.87
N GLU A 109 -6.48 -12.34 -17.73
CA GLU A 109 -5.38 -11.47 -17.28
C GLU A 109 -5.86 -10.34 -16.37
N LYS A 110 -7.07 -9.80 -16.59
CA LYS A 110 -7.64 -8.76 -15.71
C LYS A 110 -7.88 -9.27 -14.30
N ILE A 111 -8.29 -10.52 -14.17
CA ILE A 111 -8.49 -11.17 -12.87
C ILE A 111 -7.12 -11.36 -12.21
N ARG A 112 -6.14 -11.91 -12.95
CA ARG A 112 -4.79 -12.13 -12.45
C ARG A 112 -4.12 -10.85 -11.98
N GLN A 113 -4.13 -9.80 -12.80
CA GLN A 113 -3.57 -8.49 -12.46
C GLN A 113 -4.23 -7.88 -11.22
N THR A 114 -5.56 -8.03 -11.08
CA THR A 114 -6.27 -7.54 -9.89
C THR A 114 -5.77 -8.22 -8.62
N MET A 115 -5.60 -9.54 -8.64
CA MET A 115 -5.09 -10.30 -7.50
C MET A 115 -3.61 -10.02 -7.24
N ASP A 116 -2.82 -9.94 -8.30
CA ASP A 116 -1.38 -9.71 -8.23
C ASP A 116 -1.07 -8.36 -7.58
N VAL A 117 -1.67 -7.27 -8.08
CA VAL A 117 -1.43 -5.93 -7.51
C VAL A 117 -2.07 -5.78 -6.13
N ASN A 118 -3.36 -6.09 -5.99
CA ASN A 118 -4.09 -5.73 -4.78
C ASN A 118 -3.77 -6.65 -3.59
N VAL A 119 -3.47 -7.93 -3.86
CA VAL A 119 -3.23 -8.94 -2.81
C VAL A 119 -1.75 -9.27 -2.72
N LEU A 120 -1.17 -9.89 -3.75
CA LEU A 120 0.21 -10.35 -3.68
C LEU A 120 1.18 -9.19 -3.48
N GLY A 121 0.96 -8.07 -4.16
CA GLY A 121 1.72 -6.84 -3.98
C GLY A 121 1.62 -6.28 -2.55
N THR A 122 0.44 -6.32 -1.94
CA THR A 122 0.26 -5.93 -0.53
C THR A 122 1.07 -6.83 0.39
N PHE A 123 0.97 -8.16 0.25
CA PHE A 123 1.77 -9.09 1.05
C PHE A 123 3.27 -8.92 0.83
N ASN A 124 3.67 -8.67 -0.41
CA ASN A 124 5.07 -8.43 -0.78
C ASN A 124 5.62 -7.21 -0.02
N VAL A 125 4.88 -6.11 -0.01
CA VAL A 125 5.29 -4.91 0.73
C VAL A 125 5.27 -5.16 2.25
N ILE A 126 4.23 -5.82 2.77
CA ILE A 126 4.08 -6.09 4.21
C ILE A 126 5.30 -6.86 4.74
N ARG A 127 5.70 -7.96 4.10
CA ARG A 127 6.79 -8.80 4.64
C ARG A 127 8.12 -8.06 4.75
N HIS A 128 8.43 -7.12 3.85
CA HIS A 128 9.61 -6.28 3.95
C HIS A 128 9.45 -5.20 5.02
N GLY A 129 8.28 -4.57 5.09
CA GLY A 129 8.00 -3.56 6.11
C GLY A 129 8.04 -4.11 7.54
N VAL A 130 7.43 -5.26 7.80
CA VAL A 130 7.44 -5.89 9.13
C VAL A 130 8.82 -6.42 9.49
N ALA A 131 9.65 -6.80 8.51
CA ALA A 131 11.04 -7.16 8.77
C ALA A 131 11.83 -5.95 9.30
N LEU A 132 11.72 -4.78 8.65
CA LEU A 132 12.36 -3.55 9.14
C LEU A 132 11.82 -3.12 10.51
N MET A 133 10.50 -3.19 10.72
CA MET A 133 9.90 -2.91 12.03
C MET A 133 10.38 -3.90 13.10
N GLY A 134 10.63 -5.16 12.72
CA GLY A 134 11.10 -6.22 13.62
C GLY A 134 12.43 -5.92 14.30
N GLU A 135 13.29 -5.14 13.65
CA GLU A 135 14.60 -4.68 14.18
C GLU A 135 14.48 -3.61 15.26
N HIS A 136 13.28 -3.03 15.45
CA HIS A 136 13.07 -2.01 16.47
C HIS A 136 12.97 -2.61 17.88
N GLU A 137 13.54 -1.89 18.85
CA GLU A 137 13.13 -2.04 20.24
C GLU A 137 11.66 -1.71 20.41
N LYS A 138 10.98 -2.44 21.30
CA LYS A 138 9.59 -2.16 21.64
C LYS A 138 9.49 -0.79 22.30
N ASP A 139 8.50 0.00 21.91
CA ASP A 139 8.19 1.25 22.59
C ASP A 139 7.49 1.03 23.94
N ALA A 140 7.14 2.11 24.64
CA ALA A 140 6.49 2.06 25.95
C ALA A 140 5.14 1.31 25.96
N ASN A 141 4.51 1.10 24.80
CA ASN A 141 3.27 0.33 24.64
C ASN A 141 3.53 -1.09 24.11
N GLY A 142 4.78 -1.52 23.98
CA GLY A 142 5.14 -2.82 23.43
C GLY A 142 5.11 -2.88 21.90
N GLN A 143 5.01 -1.75 21.20
CA GLN A 143 4.84 -1.69 19.75
C GLN A 143 6.20 -1.50 19.04
N ARG A 144 6.29 -2.00 17.81
CA ARG A 144 7.47 -1.81 16.94
C ARG A 144 7.17 -1.01 15.67
N GLY A 145 5.91 -1.03 15.25
CA GLY A 145 5.40 -0.31 14.10
C GLY A 145 3.93 -0.64 13.89
N VAL A 146 3.36 -0.12 12.81
CA VAL A 146 1.96 -0.34 12.42
C VAL A 146 1.83 -0.55 10.92
N VAL A 147 0.99 -1.49 10.52
CA VAL A 147 0.59 -1.73 9.14
C VAL A 147 -0.87 -1.35 8.97
N ILE A 148 -1.17 -0.54 7.95
CA ILE A 148 -2.52 -0.10 7.60
C ILE A 148 -2.80 -0.55 6.17
N ASN A 149 -3.85 -1.34 5.98
CA ASN A 149 -4.23 -1.87 4.67
C ASN A 149 -5.49 -1.19 4.14
N THR A 150 -5.46 -0.79 2.87
CA THR A 150 -6.64 -0.22 2.20
C THR A 150 -7.46 -1.34 1.56
N ALA A 151 -8.48 -1.80 2.27
CA ALA A 151 -9.50 -2.71 1.74
C ALA A 151 -10.52 -1.94 0.86
N SER A 152 -11.79 -2.32 0.92
CA SER A 152 -12.92 -1.58 0.32
C SER A 152 -14.22 -2.11 0.92
N VAL A 153 -15.27 -1.29 0.97
CA VAL A 153 -16.63 -1.78 1.28
C VAL A 153 -17.08 -2.84 0.28
N ALA A 154 -16.54 -2.81 -0.95
CA ALA A 154 -16.78 -3.83 -1.97
C ALA A 154 -16.33 -5.24 -1.55
N ALA A 155 -15.54 -5.38 -0.48
CA ALA A 155 -15.23 -6.66 0.15
C ALA A 155 -16.47 -7.34 0.76
N PHE A 156 -17.46 -6.55 1.16
CA PHE A 156 -18.71 -7.01 1.78
C PHE A 156 -19.92 -6.78 0.86
N ASP A 157 -19.96 -5.60 0.22
CA ASP A 157 -21.05 -5.16 -0.65
C ASP A 157 -20.59 -5.06 -2.12
N GLY A 158 -20.17 -6.19 -2.68
CA GLY A 158 -19.68 -6.26 -4.07
C GLY A 158 -20.78 -5.97 -5.10
N GLN A 159 -20.50 -5.08 -6.06
CA GLN A 159 -21.46 -4.73 -7.12
C GLN A 159 -21.28 -5.59 -8.39
N THR A 160 -22.30 -5.57 -9.26
CA THR A 160 -22.19 -6.17 -10.60
C THR A 160 -21.00 -5.57 -11.34
N GLY A 161 -20.09 -6.44 -11.79
CA GLY A 161 -18.87 -6.01 -12.46
C GLY A 161 -17.61 -6.07 -11.58
N GLN A 162 -17.75 -6.22 -10.27
CA GLN A 162 -16.63 -6.08 -9.32
C GLN A 162 -16.11 -7.39 -8.76
N SER A 163 -16.54 -8.56 -9.27
CA SER A 163 -16.18 -9.88 -8.69
C SER A 163 -14.70 -10.04 -8.31
N ALA A 164 -13.76 -9.77 -9.22
CA ALA A 164 -12.33 -9.86 -8.92
C ALA A 164 -11.84 -8.77 -7.94
N TYR A 165 -12.35 -7.55 -8.05
CA TYR A 165 -12.01 -6.47 -7.14
C TYR A 165 -12.49 -6.77 -5.71
N SER A 166 -13.77 -7.14 -5.56
CA SER A 166 -14.37 -7.59 -4.30
C SER A 166 -13.61 -8.76 -3.70
N ALA A 167 -13.25 -9.78 -4.50
CA ALA A 167 -12.43 -10.90 -4.04
C ALA A 167 -11.07 -10.43 -3.52
N SER A 168 -10.37 -9.54 -4.26
CA SER A 168 -9.08 -9.01 -3.81
C SER A 168 -9.18 -8.21 -2.50
N LYS A 169 -10.25 -7.43 -2.32
CA LYS A 169 -10.44 -6.63 -1.10
C LYS A 169 -10.94 -7.48 0.07
N GLY A 170 -11.71 -8.55 -0.20
CA GLY A 170 -12.03 -9.59 0.78
C GLY A 170 -10.80 -10.33 1.26
N ALA A 171 -9.82 -10.61 0.39
CA ALA A 171 -8.54 -11.19 0.80
C ALA A 171 -7.78 -10.27 1.76
N ILE A 172 -7.79 -8.95 1.53
CA ILE A 172 -7.19 -7.97 2.45
C ILE A 172 -7.95 -7.89 3.80
N VAL A 173 -9.26 -8.06 3.81
CA VAL A 173 -10.03 -8.16 5.07
C VAL A 173 -9.65 -9.43 5.84
N GLY A 174 -9.48 -10.55 5.14
CA GLY A 174 -9.11 -11.84 5.73
C GLY A 174 -7.63 -11.96 6.11
N SER A 175 -6.77 -11.05 5.63
CA SER A 175 -5.35 -11.06 5.93
C SER A 175 -5.09 -10.44 7.31
N TRP A 176 -5.20 -11.26 8.36
CA TRP A 176 -4.63 -10.93 9.66
C TRP A 176 -3.12 -11.18 9.62
N THR A 177 -2.35 -10.10 9.76
CA THR A 177 -0.95 -10.10 10.18
C THR A 177 -0.85 -9.37 11.51
#